data_AF-X1KUQ1-F1
#
_entry.id   AF-X1KUQ1-F1
#
_cell.length_a   1.000
_cell.length_b   1.000
_cell.length_c   1.000
_cell.angle_alpha   90.00
_cell.angle_beta   90.00
_cell.angle_gamma   90.00
#
_symmetry.space_group_name_H-M   'P 1'
#
loop_
_entity.id
_entity.type
_entity.pdbx_description
1 polymer ?
#
loop_
_entity_poly.entity_id
_entity_poly.type
_entity_poly.pdbx_seq_one_letter_code
_entity_poly.pdbx_strand_id
1 'polypeptide(L)'
;MVPYQQGNLPYSSIAGLENIDKVIDVDQSPIGRTPRSNPATYTGVFSDIRSLFALTTEAKIRAYKPGRFSFNVKGGRCETCQGAGLQTIE
;
A
#
# COMPACT_ATOMS: atom_id res chain seq x y z
N MET A 1 4.70 13.58 12.20
CA MET A 1 6.00 13.95 11.62
C MET A 1 6.52 15.05 12.51
N VAL A 2 7.45 14.74 13.41
CA VAL A 2 8.08 15.76 14.25
C VAL A 2 8.75 16.72 13.27
N PRO A 3 8.49 18.04 13.33
CA PRO A 3 9.17 18.97 12.45
C PRO A 3 10.67 18.82 12.69
N TYR A 4 11.42 18.51 11.63
CA TYR A 4 12.87 18.56 11.66
C TYR A 4 13.25 20.00 11.97
N GLN A 5 13.53 20.26 13.25
CA GLN A 5 14.15 21.50 13.70
C GLN A 5 15.50 21.53 13.00
N GLN A 6 15.63 22.39 11.99
CA GLN A 6 16.87 22.56 11.25
C GLN A 6 17.89 23.23 12.18
N GLY A 7 18.46 22.41 13.06
CA GLY A 7 19.57 22.79 13.90
C GLY A 7 20.76 23.15 13.02
N ASN A 8 21.56 24.10 13.49
CA ASN A 8 22.75 24.56 12.78
C ASN A 8 23.66 23.36 12.51
N LEU A 9 23.73 22.92 11.25
CA LEU A 9 24.56 21.79 10.87
C LEU A 9 26.02 22.23 11.00
N PRO A 10 26.94 21.35 11.44
CA PRO A 10 28.35 21.72 11.66
C PRO A 10 29.12 22.00 10.35
N TYR A 11 28.43 21.97 9.20
CA TYR A 11 28.99 22.19 7.87
C TYR A 11 28.22 23.31 7.15
N SER A 12 28.93 24.07 6.32
CA SER A 12 28.36 25.19 5.55
C SER A 12 27.80 24.78 4.18
N SER A 13 28.21 23.64 3.63
CA SER A 13 27.72 23.12 2.35
C SER A 13 27.99 21.61 2.18
N ILE A 14 27.28 20.98 1.24
CA ILE A 14 27.46 19.59 0.79
C ILE A 14 27.65 19.62 -0.73
N ALA A 15 28.64 18.91 -1.25
CA ALA A 15 28.90 18.71 -2.68
C ALA A 15 28.73 17.23 -3.07
N GLY A 16 28.57 16.93 -4.36
CA GLY A 16 28.47 15.55 -4.85
C GLY A 16 27.04 14.98 -4.88
N LEU A 17 26.02 15.78 -4.60
CA LEU A 17 24.60 15.38 -4.67
C LEU A 17 24.19 14.94 -6.09
N GLU A 18 24.89 15.42 -7.11
CA GLU A 18 24.73 14.99 -8.50
C GLU A 18 25.04 13.51 -8.74
N ASN A 19 25.76 12.86 -7.82
CA ASN A 19 26.04 11.42 -7.86
C ASN A 19 24.98 10.57 -7.13
N ILE A 20 23.94 11.20 -6.57
CA ILE A 20 22.90 10.53 -5.78
C ILE A 20 21.58 10.61 -6.53
N ASP A 21 21.13 9.48 -7.06
CA ASP A 21 19.83 9.40 -7.74
C ASP A 21 18.65 9.51 -6.75
N LYS A 22 18.79 8.85 -5.59
CA LYS A 22 17.73 8.82 -4.58
C LYS A 22 18.27 8.47 -3.20
N VAL A 23 17.70 9.12 -2.19
CA VAL A 23 17.82 8.73 -0.78
C VAL A 23 16.48 8.16 -0.33
N ILE A 24 16.51 7.01 0.33
CA ILE A 24 15.33 6.36 0.91
C ILE A 24 15.62 6.12 2.39
N ASP A 25 14.80 6.72 3.24
CA ASP A 25 14.80 6.44 4.67
C ASP A 25 13.90 5.23 4.95
N VAL A 26 14.44 4.23 5.65
CA VAL A 26 13.72 3.01 6.04
C VAL A 26 13.67 2.98 7.56
N ASP A 27 12.51 3.33 8.09
CA ASP A 27 12.29 3.49 9.52
C ASP A 27 11.30 2.46 10.08
N GLN A 28 10.90 2.65 11.34
CA GLN A 28 9.91 1.82 12.03
C GLN A 28 8.51 2.44 12.01
N SER A 29 8.28 3.47 11.20
CA SER A 29 6.96 4.07 11.08
C SER A 29 5.97 3.03 10.50
N PRO A 30 4.71 3.03 10.95
CA PRO A 30 3.73 2.09 10.42
C PRO A 30 3.57 2.21 8.90
N ILE A 31 3.57 1.07 8.20
CA ILE A 31 3.40 0.97 6.75
C ILE A 31 2.08 1.60 6.27
N GLY A 32 1.05 1.56 7.11
CA GLY A 32 -0.20 2.25 6.87
C GLY A 32 -0.99 2.42 8.17
N ARG A 33 -1.95 3.34 8.15
CA ARG A 33 -2.78 3.66 9.33
C ARG A 33 -4.17 3.02 9.29
N THR A 34 -4.42 2.15 8.32
CA THR A 34 -5.73 1.51 8.13
C THR A 34 -5.57 -0.01 8.05
N PRO A 35 -6.59 -0.80 8.45
CA PRO A 35 -6.59 -2.26 8.30
C PRO A 35 -6.43 -2.75 6.86
N ARG A 36 -6.63 -1.86 5.87
CA ARG A 36 -6.47 -2.17 4.44
C ARG A 36 -5.01 -2.19 3.99
N SER A 37 -4.08 -1.65 4.78
CA SER A 37 -2.65 -1.73 4.49
C SER A 37 -2.08 -2.98 5.15
N ASN A 38 -1.57 -3.90 4.34
CA ASN A 38 -0.93 -5.12 4.78
C ASN A 38 0.33 -5.39 3.92
N PRO A 39 1.17 -6.38 4.30
CA PRO A 39 2.38 -6.68 3.55
C PRO A 39 2.14 -6.98 2.07
N ALA A 40 1.02 -7.62 1.73
CA ALA A 40 0.71 -7.97 0.35
C ALA A 40 0.33 -6.75 -0.51
N THR A 41 -0.35 -5.75 0.08
CA THR A 41 -0.63 -4.49 -0.63
C THR A 41 0.60 -3.61 -0.73
N TYR A 42 1.46 -3.60 0.30
CA TYR A 42 2.65 -2.74 0.32
C TYR A 42 3.72 -3.19 -0.66
N THR A 43 3.96 -4.50 -0.74
CA THR A 43 4.94 -5.09 -1.67
C THR A 43 4.42 -5.18 -3.11
N GLY A 44 3.13 -4.97 -3.34
CA GLY A 44 2.50 -5.08 -4.66
C GLY A 44 2.07 -6.50 -5.03
N VAL A 45 2.51 -7.55 -4.32
CA VAL A 45 2.18 -8.95 -4.63
C VAL A 45 0.68 -9.24 -4.63
N PHE A 46 -0.12 -8.48 -3.89
CA PHE A 46 -1.58 -8.61 -3.93
C PHE A 46 -2.15 -8.27 -5.32
N SER A 47 -1.48 -7.42 -6.11
CA SER A 47 -1.85 -7.18 -7.50
C SER A 47 -1.69 -8.42 -8.37
N ASP A 48 -0.59 -9.14 -8.18
CA ASP A 48 -0.30 -10.36 -8.92
C ASP A 48 -1.28 -11.47 -8.52
N ILE A 49 -1.57 -11.62 -7.23
CA ILE A 49 -2.57 -12.57 -6.73
C ILE A 49 -3.96 -12.28 -7.35
N ARG A 50 -4.41 -11.02 -7.36
CA ARG A 50 -5.70 -10.67 -7.98
C ARG A 50 -5.73 -10.97 -9.47
N SER A 51 -4.61 -10.74 -10.16
CA SER A 51 -4.47 -11.05 -11.58
C SER A 51 -4.54 -12.56 -11.81
N LEU A 52 -3.87 -13.35 -10.97
CA LEU A 52 -3.94 -14.82 -11.00
C LEU A 52 -5.37 -15.34 -10.80
N PHE A 53 -6.11 -14.81 -9.81
CA PHE A 53 -7.48 -15.22 -9.55
C PHE A 53 -8.43 -14.91 -10.72
N ALA A 54 -8.20 -13.80 -11.43
CA ALA A 54 -8.96 -13.46 -12.64
C ALA A 54 -8.72 -14.42 -13.81
N LEU A 55 -7.66 -15.24 -13.78
CA LEU A 55 -7.37 -16.24 -14.82
C LEU A 55 -8.13 -17.56 -14.64
N THR A 56 -8.74 -17.79 -13.47
CA THR A 56 -9.53 -19.01 -13.19
C THR A 56 -10.72 -19.13 -14.14
N THR A 57 -11.12 -20.38 -14.44
CA THR A 57 -12.26 -20.66 -15.33
C THR A 57 -13.54 -20.00 -14.84
N GLU A 58 -13.85 -20.12 -13.54
CA GLU A 58 -15.01 -19.49 -12.92
C GLU A 58 -15.00 -17.96 -13.03
N ALA A 59 -13.83 -17.33 -12.83
CA ALA A 59 -13.72 -15.88 -12.98
C ALA A 59 -14.00 -15.44 -14.42
N LYS A 60 -13.50 -16.19 -15.41
CA LYS A 60 -13.75 -15.91 -16.83
C LYS A 60 -15.21 -16.05 -17.20
N ILE A 61 -15.87 -17.14 -16.79
CA ILE A 61 -17.30 -17.38 -17.03
C ILE A 61 -18.15 -16.24 -16.45
N ARG A 62 -17.77 -15.73 -15.27
CA ARG A 62 -18.48 -14.64 -14.58
C ARG A 62 -18.01 -13.24 -14.96
N ALA A 63 -17.10 -13.11 -15.94
CA ALA A 63 -16.47 -11.85 -16.36
C ALA A 63 -15.82 -11.06 -15.19
N TYR A 64 -15.28 -11.75 -14.20
CA TYR A 64 -14.61 -11.13 -13.06
C TYR A 64 -13.22 -10.63 -13.46
N LYS A 65 -13.05 -9.31 -13.37
CA LYS A 65 -11.76 -8.63 -13.53
C LYS A 65 -10.95 -8.66 -12.21
N PRO A 66 -9.64 -8.35 -12.22
CA PRO A 66 -8.84 -8.28 -10.99
C PRO A 66 -9.40 -7.34 -9.90
N GLY A 67 -10.22 -6.36 -10.28
CA GLY A 67 -10.94 -5.49 -9.34
C GLY A 67 -11.96 -6.24 -8.47
N ARG A 68 -12.54 -7.33 -8.97
CA ARG A 68 -13.46 -8.18 -8.19
C ARG A 68 -12.78 -8.81 -6.98
N PHE A 69 -11.48 -9.07 -7.05
CA PHE A 69 -10.72 -9.69 -5.97
C PHE A 69 -10.02 -8.68 -5.06
N SER A 70 -10.36 -7.39 -5.19
CA SER A 70 -9.82 -6.33 -4.33
C SER A 70 -10.82 -5.96 -3.25
N PHE A 71 -10.34 -5.92 -2.00
CA PHE A 71 -11.12 -5.41 -0.87
C PHE A 71 -11.20 -3.87 -0.85
N ASN A 72 -10.40 -3.17 -1.65
CA ASN A 72 -10.33 -1.71 -1.66
C ASN A 72 -11.43 -1.05 -2.52
N VAL A 73 -12.05 -1.79 -3.44
CA VAL A 73 -13.06 -1.24 -4.37
C VAL A 73 -14.40 -1.98 -4.25
N LYS A 74 -15.49 -1.27 -4.55
CA LYS A 74 -16.83 -1.86 -4.59
C LYS A 74 -16.92 -2.93 -5.67
N GLY A 75 -17.80 -3.90 -5.44
CA GLY A 75 -18.13 -4.95 -6.40
C GLY A 75 -17.86 -6.35 -5.87
N GLY A 76 -16.65 -6.63 -5.36
CA GLY A 76 -16.32 -7.95 -4.82
C GLY A 76 -15.93 -7.99 -3.34
N ARG A 77 -15.75 -6.84 -2.70
CA ARG A 77 -15.56 -6.74 -1.25
C ARG A 77 -16.87 -6.96 -0.50
N CYS A 78 -16.78 -7.27 0.79
CA CYS A 78 -17.92 -7.19 1.69
C CYS A 78 -18.32 -5.71 1.89
N GLU A 79 -19.56 -5.32 1.55
CA GLU A 79 -20.02 -3.94 1.72
C GLU A 79 -20.34 -3.60 3.18
N THR A 80 -20.68 -4.59 4.02
CA THR A 80 -20.89 -4.37 5.46
C THR A 80 -19.62 -3.82 6.09
N CYS A 81 -18.48 -4.53 6.02
CA CYS A 81 -17.21 -4.02 6.56
C CYS A 81 -16.43 -3.14 5.57
N GLN A 82 -16.99 -2.85 4.39
CA GLN A 82 -16.33 -2.14 3.30
C GLN A 82 -14.92 -2.67 2.99
N GLY A 83 -14.74 -3.99 3.06
CA GLY A 83 -13.45 -4.66 2.84
C GLY A 83 -12.41 -4.48 3.95
N ALA A 84 -12.76 -3.95 5.13
CA ALA A 84 -11.85 -3.85 6.27
C ALA A 84 -11.67 -5.18 7.03
N GLY A 85 -12.56 -6.14 6.82
CA GLY A 85 -12.52 -7.44 7.51
C GLY A 85 -12.99 -7.41 8.97
N LEU A 86 -13.24 -6.22 9.52
CA LEU A 86 -13.79 -5.98 10.86
C LEU A 86 -14.74 -4.78 10.83
N GLN A 87 -15.60 -4.68 11.84
CA GLN A 87 -16.33 -3.45 12.13
C GLN A 87 -15.99 -3.00 13.55
N THR A 88 -15.61 -1.74 13.69
CA THR A 88 -15.52 -1.09 14.99
C THR A 88 -16.92 -0.62 15.34
N ILE A 89 -17.53 -1.20 16.37
CA ILE A 89 -18.78 -0.71 16.96
C ILE A 89 -18.36 0.12 18.17
N GLU A 90 -18.77 1.38 18.21
CA GLU A 90 -18.61 2.28 19.36
C GLU A 90 -19.83 2.21 20.29
#